data_AF-A0A8T4W264-F1
#
_entry.id   AF-A0A8T4W264-F1
#
_cell.length_a   1.000
_cell.length_b   1.000
_cell.length_c   1.000
_cell.angle_alpha   90.00
_cell.angle_beta   90.00
_cell.angle_gamma   90.00
#
_symmetry.space_group_name_H-M   'P 1'
#
loop_
_entity.id
_entity.type
_entity.pdbx_description
1 polymer ?
#
loop_
_entity_poly.entity_id
_entity_poly.type
_entity_poly.pdbx_seq_one_letter_code
_entity_poly.pdbx_strand_id
1 'polypeptide(L)'
;KDVDGFGVGGYVSNADPVDFALDIVEVEGEPAAKRGKLSGAKQVYRTPDGGHYIALAGRVGPSGGTPLQKRLVEDGSIVRDFDLDATIDRAARDIDRVDPVSDPGE
;
A
#
# COMPACT_ATOMS: atom_id res chain seq x y z
N LYS A 1 4.87 -8.53 38.18
CA LYS A 1 6.23 -8.18 37.73
C LYS A 1 6.05 -7.49 36.41
N ASP A 2 6.27 -6.19 36.38
CA ASP A 2 6.16 -5.39 35.16
C ASP A 2 7.50 -5.42 34.43
N VAL A 3 7.46 -5.25 33.11
CA VAL A 3 8.63 -5.22 32.23
C VAL A 3 8.63 -3.90 31.47
N ASP A 4 9.76 -3.19 31.53
CA ASP A 4 9.93 -1.87 30.90
C ASP A 4 10.44 -1.94 29.45
N GLY A 5 10.68 -3.15 28.92
CA GLY A 5 11.22 -3.32 27.57
C GLY A 5 11.09 -4.75 27.04
N PHE A 6 10.98 -4.85 25.72
CA PHE A 6 10.88 -6.10 24.97
C PHE A 6 11.98 -6.17 23.91
N GLY A 7 12.67 -7.31 23.83
CA GLY A 7 13.57 -7.62 22.73
C GLY A 7 12.85 -8.50 21.71
N VAL A 8 12.49 -7.95 20.55
CA VAL A 8 11.81 -8.69 19.48
C VAL A 8 12.78 -8.95 18.34
N GLY A 9 13.09 -10.22 18.10
CA GLY A 9 14.04 -10.67 17.07
C GLY A 9 13.36 -11.35 15.88
N GLY A 10 13.39 -12.69 15.87
CA GLY A 10 12.96 -13.51 14.73
C GLY A 10 11.55 -13.24 14.21
N TYR A 11 10.61 -12.84 15.08
CA TYR A 11 9.26 -12.44 14.67
C TYR A 11 9.21 -11.23 13.72
N VAL A 12 10.25 -10.39 13.73
CA VAL A 12 10.38 -9.25 12.80
C VAL A 12 11.35 -9.60 11.68
N SER A 13 12.55 -10.07 12.02
CA SER A 13 13.62 -10.27 11.03
C SER A 13 13.41 -11.48 10.11
N ASN A 14 12.55 -12.42 10.50
CA ASN A 14 12.21 -13.62 9.74
C ASN A 14 10.69 -13.75 9.55
N ALA A 15 9.98 -12.61 9.52
CA ALA A 15 8.56 -12.58 9.15
C ALA A 15 8.37 -13.13 7.73
N ASP A 16 7.27 -13.83 7.50
CA ASP A 16 6.96 -14.37 6.17
C ASP A 16 6.82 -13.22 5.16
N PRO A 17 7.45 -13.34 3.97
CA PRO A 17 7.37 -12.29 2.96
C PRO A 17 5.94 -12.20 2.41
N VAL A 18 5.49 -10.98 2.13
CA VAL A 18 4.23 -10.76 1.42
C VAL A 18 4.40 -11.20 -0.04
N ASP A 19 3.53 -12.11 -0.50
CA ASP A 19 3.54 -12.64 -1.88
C ASP A 19 3.04 -11.60 -2.89
N PHE A 20 3.95 -10.75 -3.37
CA PHE A 20 3.67 -9.76 -4.40
C PHE A 20 3.87 -10.32 -5.81
N ALA A 21 2.92 -10.03 -6.68
CA ALA A 21 3.00 -10.30 -8.11
C ALA A 21 3.06 -9.00 -8.93
N LEU A 22 3.79 -9.03 -10.04
CA LEU A 22 3.81 -7.96 -11.04
C LEU A 22 3.18 -8.46 -12.34
N ASP A 23 2.09 -7.81 -12.75
CA ASP A 23 1.34 -8.14 -13.96
C ASP A 23 1.13 -6.88 -14.81
N ILE A 24 1.23 -7.05 -16.13
CA ILE A 24 0.80 -6.03 -17.09
C ILE A 24 -0.73 -5.91 -17.00
N VAL A 25 -1.22 -4.68 -16.83
CA VAL A 25 -2.66 -4.35 -16.72
C VAL A 25 -3.20 -3.51 -17.89
N GLU A 26 -2.30 -2.91 -18.67
CA GLU A 26 -2.59 -2.14 -19.89
C GLU A 26 -1.49 -2.35 -20.92
N VAL A 27 -1.87 -2.40 -22.20
CA VAL A 27 -0.97 -2.48 -23.35
C VAL A 27 -1.41 -1.42 -24.35
N GLU A 28 -0.50 -0.53 -24.76
CA GLU A 28 -0.79 0.56 -25.71
C GLU A 28 -1.98 1.46 -25.29
N GLY A 29 -2.20 1.62 -23.98
CA GLY A 29 -3.29 2.41 -23.43
C GLY A 29 -4.62 1.66 -23.29
N GLU A 30 -4.71 0.43 -23.78
CA GLU A 30 -5.91 -0.40 -23.70
C GLU A 30 -5.84 -1.38 -22.51
N PRO A 31 -6.93 -1.56 -21.74
CA PRO A 31 -6.98 -2.53 -20.64
C PRO A 31 -6.69 -3.96 -21.10
N ALA A 32 -5.64 -4.57 -20.57
CA ALA A 32 -5.23 -5.93 -20.91
C ALA A 32 -4.64 -6.64 -19.68
N ALA A 33 -5.13 -7.84 -19.35
CA ALA A 33 -4.60 -8.61 -18.22
C ALA A 33 -4.76 -10.12 -18.46
N LYS A 34 -3.93 -10.93 -17.80
CA LYS A 34 -4.06 -12.39 -17.77
C LYS A 34 -5.34 -12.79 -17.03
N ARG A 35 -5.84 -14.01 -17.28
CA ARG A 35 -6.98 -14.58 -16.55
C ARG A 35 -6.73 -14.52 -15.04
N GLY A 36 -7.72 -14.01 -14.29
CA GLY A 36 -7.64 -13.88 -12.83
C GLY A 36 -6.98 -12.58 -12.34
N LYS A 37 -6.60 -11.65 -13.23
CA LYS A 37 -6.04 -10.35 -12.88
C LYS A 37 -6.96 -9.22 -13.35
N LEU A 38 -6.98 -8.11 -12.60
CA LEU A 38 -7.80 -6.94 -12.94
C LEU A 38 -7.05 -6.06 -13.95
N SER A 39 -7.61 -5.84 -15.14
CA SER A 39 -7.05 -4.93 -16.16
C SER A 39 -7.24 -3.45 -15.81
N GLY A 40 -6.60 -2.57 -16.58
CA GLY A 40 -6.64 -1.11 -16.45
C GLY A 40 -5.69 -0.57 -15.37
N ALA A 41 -5.11 0.60 -15.60
CA ALA A 41 -4.37 1.34 -14.59
C ALA A 41 -5.34 1.83 -13.51
N LYS A 42 -4.93 1.73 -12.24
CA LYS A 42 -5.81 2.00 -11.09
C LYS A 42 -5.17 2.99 -10.15
N GLN A 43 -6.01 3.78 -9.49
CA GLN A 43 -5.64 4.59 -8.33
C GLN A 43 -6.32 4.02 -7.09
N VAL A 44 -5.62 4.07 -5.96
CA VAL A 44 -6.14 3.68 -4.66
C VAL A 44 -6.32 4.94 -3.82
N TYR A 45 -7.48 5.07 -3.20
CA TYR A 45 -7.83 6.22 -2.38
C TYR A 45 -8.04 5.76 -0.93
N ARG A 46 -7.61 6.58 0.02
CA ARG A 46 -8.10 6.55 1.40
C ARG A 46 -9.41 7.32 1.45
N THR A 47 -10.48 6.69 1.92
CA THR A 47 -11.78 7.33 2.09
C THR A 47 -11.81 8.18 3.37
N PRO A 48 -12.74 9.15 3.50
CA PRO A 48 -12.84 10.00 4.68
C PRO A 48 -13.06 9.25 6.00
N ASP A 49 -13.71 8.09 5.94
CA ASP A 49 -13.98 7.17 7.06
C ASP A 49 -12.80 6.22 7.35
N GLY A 50 -11.68 6.33 6.63
CA GLY A 50 -10.46 5.58 6.89
C GLY A 50 -10.28 4.30 6.08
N GLY A 51 -11.31 3.86 5.36
CA GLY A 51 -11.24 2.70 4.44
C GLY A 51 -10.46 2.97 3.15
N HIS A 52 -10.52 2.01 2.23
CA HIS A 52 -9.89 2.11 0.90
C HIS A 52 -10.91 1.99 -0.22
N TYR A 53 -10.67 2.72 -1.30
CA TYR A 53 -11.45 2.62 -2.54
C TYR A 53 -10.51 2.54 -3.74
N ILE A 54 -10.82 1.65 -4.69
CA ILE A 54 -10.01 1.45 -5.89
C ILE A 54 -10.83 1.89 -7.11
N ALA A 55 -10.26 2.77 -7.93
CA ALA A 55 -10.85 3.22 -9.18
C ALA A 55 -9.87 3.05 -10.34
N LEU A 56 -10.37 3.06 -11.58
CA LEU A 56 -9.50 3.26 -12.74
C LEU A 56 -8.85 4.65 -12.66
N ALA A 57 -7.57 4.76 -12.98
CA ALA A 57 -6.76 5.95 -12.74
C ALA A 57 -7.28 7.20 -13.49
N GLY A 58 -7.96 7.02 -14.62
CA GLY A 58 -8.59 8.10 -15.40
C GLY A 58 -10.00 8.47 -14.96
N ARG A 59 -10.55 7.85 -13.91
CA ARG A 59 -11.91 8.15 -13.40
C ARG A 59 -11.86 9.02 -12.16
N VAL A 60 -12.96 9.74 -11.92
CA VAL A 60 -13.15 10.52 -10.68
C VAL A 60 -13.17 9.56 -9.49
N GLY A 61 -12.31 9.84 -8.50
CA GLY A 61 -12.25 9.10 -7.25
C GLY A 61 -13.47 9.36 -6.36
N PRO A 62 -13.56 8.70 -5.18
CA PRO A 62 -14.66 8.93 -4.25
C PRO A 62 -14.60 10.35 -3.70
N SER A 63 -15.76 10.92 -3.38
CA SER A 63 -15.85 12.26 -2.77
C SER A 63 -15.03 12.31 -1.47
N GLY A 64 -14.14 13.30 -1.36
CA GLY A 64 -13.23 13.46 -0.23
C GLY A 64 -12.11 12.41 -0.15
N GLY A 65 -11.98 11.52 -1.14
CA GLY A 65 -10.93 10.50 -1.17
C GLY A 65 -9.54 11.08 -1.38
N THR A 66 -8.57 10.66 -0.57
CA THR A 66 -7.16 11.05 -0.73
C THR A 66 -6.41 9.99 -1.55
N PRO A 67 -5.81 10.32 -2.71
CA PRO A 67 -5.05 9.36 -3.51
C PRO A 67 -3.79 8.91 -2.76
N LEU A 68 -3.54 7.60 -2.75
CA LEU A 68 -2.41 6.98 -2.07
C LEU A 68 -1.21 6.71 -2.98
N GLN A 69 -1.43 6.42 -4.27
CA GLN A 69 -0.34 6.24 -5.22
C GLN A 69 0.08 7.60 -5.77
N LYS A 70 1.36 7.94 -5.55
CA LYS A 70 2.00 9.14 -6.07
C LYS A 70 3.22 8.74 -6.91
N ARG A 71 3.45 9.41 -8.03
CA ARG A 71 4.56 9.09 -8.94
C ARG A 71 5.90 9.27 -8.24
N LEU A 72 6.74 8.23 -8.24
CA LEU A 72 8.08 8.29 -7.66
C LEU A 72 9.15 8.48 -8.73
N VAL A 73 8.94 7.89 -9.91
CA VAL A 73 9.86 7.95 -11.05
C VAL A 73 9.12 8.51 -12.25
N GLU A 74 9.73 9.46 -12.95
CA GLU A 74 9.28 9.97 -14.25
C GLU A 74 10.48 10.01 -15.20
N ASP A 75 10.34 9.42 -16.38
CA ASP A 75 11.40 9.33 -17.41
C ASP A 75 12.77 8.88 -16.88
N GLY A 76 12.76 7.89 -15.98
CA GLY A 76 13.98 7.34 -15.36
C GLY A 76 14.57 8.16 -14.21
N SER A 77 13.97 9.30 -13.86
CA SER A 77 14.41 10.18 -12.77
C SER A 77 13.52 10.04 -11.54
N ILE A 78 14.10 10.00 -10.35
CA ILE A 78 13.35 10.08 -9.09
C ILE A 78 12.84 11.52 -8.92
N VAL A 79 11.53 11.69 -8.76
CA VAL A 79 10.86 13.01 -8.70
C VAL A 79 10.30 13.35 -7.33
N ARG A 80 10.59 12.53 -6.31
CA ARG A 80 10.17 12.78 -4.92
C ARG A 80 11.24 12.35 -3.94
N ASP A 81 11.39 13.16 -2.91
CA ASP A 81 12.16 12.79 -1.72
C ASP A 81 11.36 11.87 -0.81
N PHE A 82 12.07 11.13 0.03
CA PHE A 82 11.50 10.27 1.07
C PHE A 82 12.33 10.36 2.34
N ASP A 83 11.65 10.28 3.47
CA ASP A 83 12.23 10.39 4.80
C ASP A 83 11.74 9.23 5.67
N LEU A 84 12.68 8.59 6.37
CA LEU A 84 12.40 7.39 7.14
C LEU A 84 11.56 7.72 8.38
N ASP A 85 11.87 8.79 9.09
CA ASP A 85 11.18 9.20 10.31
C ASP A 85 9.72 9.57 9.99
N ALA A 86 9.50 10.36 8.94
CA ALA A 86 8.16 10.69 8.44
C ALA A 86 7.36 9.45 8.01
N THR A 87 8.05 8.40 7.53
CA THR A 87 7.42 7.12 7.16
C THR A 87 7.04 6.31 8.40
N ILE A 88 7.91 6.27 9.42
CA ILE A 88 7.62 5.64 10.72
C ILE A 88 6.43 6.33 11.40
N ASP A 89 6.42 7.66 11.45
CA ASP A 89 5.31 8.45 12.03
C ASP A 89 4.00 8.23 11.28
N ARG A 90 4.07 8.05 9.96
CA ARG A 90 2.90 7.72 9.16
C ARG A 90 2.41 6.30 9.47
N ALA A 91 3.30 5.32 9.55
CA ALA A 91 2.94 3.94 9.87
C ALA A 91 2.30 3.85 11.26
N ALA A 92 2.88 4.52 12.27
CA ALA A 92 2.34 4.58 13.63
C ALA A 92 0.92 5.17 13.67
N ARG A 93 0.64 6.23 12.90
CA ARG A 93 -0.71 6.81 12.78
C ARG A 93 -1.71 5.90 12.08
N ASP A 94 -1.24 5.02 11.18
CA ASP A 94 -2.12 4.11 10.44
C ASP A 94 -2.44 2.82 11.23
N ILE A 95 -1.76 2.53 12.36
CA ILE A 95 -2.01 1.33 13.20
C ILE A 95 -3.48 1.21 13.60
N ASP A 96 -4.10 2.30 14.09
CA ASP A 96 -5.51 2.27 14.52
C ASP A 96 -6.51 2.18 13.35
N ARG A 97 -6.03 2.23 12.11
CA ARG A 97 -6.84 2.24 10.87
C ARG A 97 -6.74 0.94 10.08
N VAL A 98 -5.93 0.00 10.54
CA VAL A 98 -5.75 -1.30 9.91
C VAL A 98 -6.07 -2.37 10.94
N ASP A 99 -6.75 -3.43 10.52
CA ASP A 99 -6.92 -4.58 11.40
C ASP A 99 -5.53 -5.16 11.72
N PRO A 100 -5.26 -5.53 12.99
CA PRO A 100 -4.02 -6.22 13.31
C PRO A 100 -3.96 -7.50 12.49
N VAL A 101 -2.79 -7.75 11.89
CA VAL A 101 -2.53 -9.01 11.20
C VAL A 101 -2.76 -10.13 12.21
N SER A 102 -3.74 -10.98 11.94
CA SER A 102 -3.94 -12.23 12.67
C SER A 102 -2.69 -13.07 12.47
N ASP A 103 -2.19 -13.70 13.54
CA ASP A 103 -1.06 -14.62 13.42
C ASP A 103 -1.40 -15.67 12.34
N PRO A 104 -0.61 -15.82 11.26
CA PRO A 104 -0.90 -16.81 10.22
C PRO A 104 -0.86 -18.26 10.74
N GLY A 105 -0.49 -18.47 12.02
CA GLY A 105 -0.54 -19.74 12.73
C GLY A 105 -1.74 -20.00 13.65
N GLU A 106 -2.73 -19.09 13.74
CA GLU A 106 -4.05 -19.35 14.39
C GLU A 106 -5.19 -19.54 13.37
#